data_AF-A0A1Z5KSR2-F1
#
_entry.id   AF-A0A1Z5KSR2-F1
#
_cell.length_a   1.000
_cell.length_b   1.000
_cell.length_c   1.000
_cell.angle_alpha   90.00
_cell.angle_beta   90.00
_cell.angle_gamma   90.00
#
_symmetry.space_group_name_H-M   'P 1'
#
loop_
_entity.id
_entity.type
_entity.pdbx_description
1 polymer ?
#
loop_
_entity_poly.entity_id
_entity_poly.type
_entity_poly.pdbx_seq_one_letter_code
_entity_poly.pdbx_strand_id
1 'polypeptide(L)' 'MMRQAKHIHDYNFREYALRRVKAGFRQHQSANGPELQTALQFGQEQLQVMQRFAQMSQSYPSARSVMESAPFMG' A
#
# COMPACT_ATOMS: atom_id res chain seq x y z
N MET A 1 -5.87 -2.38 4.72
CA MET A 1 -4.85 -1.77 3.82
C MET A 1 -3.94 -2.79 3.14
N MET A 2 -3.17 -3.62 3.86
CA MET A 2 -2.25 -4.58 3.19
C MET A 2 -2.92 -5.51 2.18
N ARG A 3 -4.14 -5.98 2.45
CA ARG A 3 -4.93 -6.77 1.46
C ARG A 3 -5.19 -5.99 0.17
N GLN A 4 -5.49 -4.70 0.27
CA GLN A 4 -5.76 -3.84 -0.89
C GLN A 4 -4.50 -3.54 -1.69
N ALA A 5 -3.35 -3.35 -1.03
CA ALA A 5 -2.07 -3.17 -1.71
C ALA A 5 -1.70 -4.38 -2.61
N LYS A 6 -2.10 -5.60 -2.24
CA LYS A 6 -1.87 -6.82 -3.06
C LYS A 6 -2.60 -6.81 -4.40
N HIS A 7 -3.64 -5.98 -4.57
CA HIS A 7 -4.38 -5.84 -5.84
C HIS A 7 -3.73 -4.83 -6.80
N ILE A 8 -2.66 -4.16 -6.40
CA ILE A 8 -1.88 -3.28 -7.28
C ILE A 8 -1.03 -4.17 -8.19
N HIS A 9 -1.22 -4.06 -9.49
CA HIS A 9 -0.53 -4.89 -10.49
C HIS A 9 0.97 -4.56 -10.59
N ASP A 10 1.33 -3.29 -10.57
CA ASP A 10 2.73 -2.87 -10.64
C ASP A 10 3.51 -3.27 -9.37
N TYR A 11 4.61 -4.01 -9.56
CA TYR A 11 5.49 -4.45 -8.47
C TYR A 11 5.96 -3.31 -7.55
N ASN A 12 6.49 -2.24 -8.14
CA ASN A 12 7.12 -1.17 -7.38
C ASN A 12 6.07 -0.44 -6.54
N PHE A 13 4.90 -0.17 -7.12
CA PHE A 13 3.80 0.45 -6.39
C PHE A 13 3.23 -0.47 -5.31
N ARG A 14 3.09 -1.77 -5.58
CA ARG A 14 2.66 -2.77 -4.58
C ARG A 14 3.61 -2.82 -3.39
N GLU A 15 4.91 -2.95 -3.64
CA GLU A 15 5.93 -3.02 -2.59
C GLU A 15 6.05 -1.71 -1.81
N TYR A 16 5.97 -0.57 -2.50
CA TYR A 16 5.94 0.73 -1.84
C TYR A 16 4.72 0.86 -0.91
N ALA A 17 3.53 0.50 -1.39
CA ALA A 17 2.30 0.57 -0.61
C ALA A 17 2.37 -0.33 0.63
N LEU A 18 2.86 -1.57 0.50
CA LEU A 18 3.04 -2.50 1.62
C LEU A 18 4.00 -1.92 2.68
N ARG A 19 5.14 -1.37 2.24
CA ARG A 19 6.13 -0.75 3.13
C ARG A 19 5.56 0.47 3.84
N ARG A 20 4.88 1.36 3.11
CA ARG A 20 4.30 2.58 3.65
C ARG A 20 3.22 2.29 4.68
N VAL A 21 2.33 1.33 4.41
CA VAL A 21 1.32 0.87 5.36
C VAL A 21 2.00 0.35 6.63
N LYS A 22 2.96 -0.58 6.50
CA LYS A 22 3.66 -1.14 7.66
C LYS A 22 4.38 -0.07 8.49
N ALA A 23 5.05 0.87 7.83
CA ALA A 23 5.74 1.99 8.48
C ALA A 23 4.77 2.90 9.24
N GLY A 24 3.64 3.27 8.63
CA GLY A 24 2.62 4.11 9.27
C GLY A 24 2.02 3.47 10.52
N PHE A 25 1.64 2.18 10.45
CA PHE A 25 1.13 1.47 11.63
C PHE A 25 2.19 1.34 12.73
N ARG A 26 3.46 1.10 12.38
CA ARG A 26 4.55 1.05 13.36
C ARG A 26 4.81 2.42 14.00
N GLN A 27 4.76 3.50 13.22
CA GLN A 27 4.97 4.86 13.71
C GLN A 27 3.93 5.26 14.77
N HIS A 28 2.67 4.81 14.61
CA HIS A 28 1.57 5.13 15.53
C HIS A 28 1.24 3.99 16.51
N GLN A 29 2.14 3.03 16.71
CA GLN A 29 1.87 1.84 17.54
C GLN A 29 1.55 2.16 19.02
N SER A 30 2.04 3.31 19.51
CA SER A 30 1.82 3.79 20.89
C SER A 30 0.85 4.96 20.97
N ALA A 31 0.22 5.34 19.86
CA ALA A 31 -0.73 6.44 19.83
C ALA A 31 -1.93 6.12 20.71
N ASN A 32 -2.41 7.12 21.46
CA ASN A 32 -3.54 7.00 22.37
C ASN A 32 -4.39 8.27 22.35
N GLY A 33 -5.60 8.17 22.91
CA GLY A 33 -6.52 9.30 23.01
C GLY A 33 -6.77 10.00 21.66
N PRO A 34 -6.70 11.35 21.60
CA PRO A 34 -6.94 12.11 20.37
C PRO A 34 -5.98 11.79 19.22
N GLU A 35 -4.73 11.43 19.53
CA GLU A 35 -3.73 11.09 18.52
C GLU A 35 -4.12 9.80 17.77
N LEU A 36 -4.58 8.79 18.52
CA LEU A 36 -5.06 7.53 17.93
C LEU A 36 -6.24 7.79 16.98
N GLN A 37 -7.16 8.65 17.38
CA GLN A 37 -8.34 8.95 16.56
C GLN A 37 -7.96 9.67 15.26
N THR A 38 -7.02 10.62 15.34
CA THR A 38 -6.45 11.30 14.16
C THR A 38 -5.72 10.31 13.25
N ALA A 39 -4.90 9.42 13.82
CA ALA A 39 -4.15 8.43 13.05
C ALA A 39 -5.07 7.41 12.35
N LEU A 40 -6.16 6.99 13.02
CA LEU A 40 -7.16 6.10 12.43
C LEU A 40 -7.94 6.80 11.31
N GLN A 41 -8.35 8.05 11.50
CA GLN A 41 -9.03 8.85 10.47
C GLN A 41 -8.15 8.98 9.22
N PHE A 42 -6.88 9.35 9.40
CA PHE A 42 -5.91 9.39 8.32
C PHE A 42 -5.76 8.02 7.63
N GLY A 43 -5.66 6.92 8.41
CA GLY A 43 -5.59 5.58 7.87
C GLY A 43 -6.80 5.18 7.01
N GLN A 44 -8.00 5.63 7.37
CA GLN A 44 -9.22 5.42 6.59
C GLN A 44 -9.19 6.19 5.26
N GLU A 45 -8.75 7.44 5.26
CA GLU A 45 -8.60 8.24 4.05
C GLU A 45 -7.58 7.61 3.09
N GLN A 46 -6.43 7.18 3.62
CA GLN A 46 -5.41 6.49 2.84
C GLN A 46 -5.92 5.16 2.26
N LEU A 47 -6.83 4.46 2.96
CA LEU A 47 -7.43 3.22 2.45
C LEU A 47 -8.32 3.50 1.24
N GLN A 48 -9.12 4.57 1.27
CA GLN A 48 -9.97 4.96 0.15
C GLN A 48 -9.14 5.33 -1.08
N VAL A 49 -8.06 6.09 -0.90
CA VAL A 49 -7.12 6.43 -1.98
C VAL A 49 -6.54 5.16 -2.60
N MET A 50 -6.08 4.22 -1.76
CA MET A 50 -5.46 2.99 -2.24
C MET A 50 -6.45 2.08 -2.97
N GLN A 51 -7.73 2.04 -2.57
CA GLN A 51 -8.78 1.31 -3.29
C GLN A 51 -8.99 1.86 -4.70
N ARG A 52 -9.04 3.19 -4.86
CA ARG A 52 -9.16 3.84 -6.18
C ARG A 52 -7.93 3.55 -7.04
N PHE A 53 -6.74 3.68 -6.47
CA PHE A 53 -5.50 3.40 -7.19
C PHE A 53 -5.42 1.93 -7.64
N ALA A 54 -5.77 0.97 -6.78
CA ALA A 54 -5.77 -0.45 -7.14
C ALA A 54 -6.74 -0.73 -8.31
N GLN A 55 -7.91 -0.10 -8.34
CA GLN A 55 -8.85 -0.21 -9.47
C GLN A 55 -8.27 0.40 -10.76
N MET A 56 -7.69 1.60 -10.69
CA MET A 56 -7.06 2.26 -11.85
C MET A 56 -5.84 1.50 -12.38
N SER A 57 -5.05 0.88 -11.50
CA SER A 57 -3.86 0.12 -11.89
C SER A 57 -4.19 -1.12 -12.74
N GLN A 58 -5.44 -1.60 -12.68
CA GLN A 58 -5.91 -2.71 -13.52
C GLN A 58 -6.27 -2.25 -14.94
N SER A 59 -6.68 -1.00 -15.13
CA SER A 59 -7.06 -0.46 -16.45
C SER A 59 -5.88 0.06 -17.26
N TYR A 60 -4.75 0.37 -16.61
CA TYR A 60 -3.53 0.87 -17.24
C TYR A 60 -2.34 0.00 -16.85
N PRO A 61 -2.04 -1.07 -17.60
CA PRO A 61 -0.88 -1.91 -17.31
C PRO A 61 0.39 -1.07 -17.44
N SER A 62 1.14 -0.94 -16.35
CA SER A 62 2.49 -0.39 -16.41
C SER A 62 3.46 -1.39 -17.05
N ALA A 63 4.61 -0.90 -17.51
CA ALA A 63 5.68 -1.78 -17.97
C ALA A 63 6.08 -2.74 -16.84
N ARG A 64 6.14 -4.05 -17.13
CA ARG A 64 6.53 -5.08 -16.15
C ARG A 64 7.89 -4.74 -15.54
N SER A 65 7.99 -4.81 -14.22
CA SER A 65 9.25 -4.58 -13.52
C SER A 65 10.27 -5.67 -13.86
N VAL A 66 11.57 -5.34 -13.86
CA VAL A 66 12.66 -6.33 -13.99
C VAL A 66 12.57 -7.42 -12.90
N MET A 67 12.04 -7.05 -11.73
CA MET A 67 11.79 -7.98 -10.63
C MET A 67 10.66 -9.00 -10.93
N GLU A 68 9.77 -8.71 -11.88
CA GLU A 68 8.70 -9.62 -12.29
C GLU A 68 9.08 -10.44 -13.54
N SER A 69 10.13 -10.04 -14.27
CA SER A 69 10.60 -10.74 -15.47
C SER A 69 11.81 -11.65 -15.22
N ALA A 70 12.56 -11.45 -14.15
CA ALA A 70 13.67 -12.34 -13.78
C ALA A 70 13.16 -13.58 -13.02
N PRO A 71 13.61 -14.80 -13.34
CA PRO A 71 13.36 -15.96 -12.50
C PRO A 71 14.01 -15.72 -11.14
N PHE A 72 13.22 -15.87 -10.06
CA PHE A 72 13.74 -15.83 -8.70
C PHE A 72 14.78 -16.96 -8.54
N MET A 73 16.06 -16.60 -8.59
CA MET A 73 17.15 -17.47 -8.11
C MET A 73 17.40 -17.08 -6.65
N GLY A 74 16.78 -17.81 -5.73
CA GLY A 74 16.91 -17.59 -4.28
C GLY A 74 16.21 -18.67 -3.48
#